data_AF-T1GBB3-F1
#
_entry.id   AF-T1GBB3-F1
#
_cell.length_a   1.000
_cell.length_b   1.000
_cell.length_c   1.000
_cell.angle_alpha   90.00
_cell.angle_beta   90.00
_cell.angle_gamma   90.00
#
_symmetry.space_group_name_H-M   'P 1'
#
loop_
_entity.id
_entity.type
_entity.pdbx_description
1 polymer ?
#
loop_
_entity_poly.entity_id
_entity_poly.type
_entity_poly.pdbx_seq_one_letter_code
_entity_poly.pdbx_strand_id
1 'polypeptide(L)' 'MSGAEYMSEFVMVTAWVQDGGMHLYPNTDIGGKYTVLSNGELYINNAGPNDAYKAYTCRTVNRLT' A
#
# COMPACT_ATOMS: atom_id res chain seq x y z
N MET A 1 -22.41 3.59 0.81
CA MET A 1 -21.40 2.68 1.41
C MET A 1 -20.80 1.90 0.27
N SER A 2 -19.61 2.29 -0.19
CA SER A 2 -18.89 1.54 -1.23
C SER A 2 -18.35 0.26 -0.59
N GLY A 3 -18.40 -0.88 -1.29
CA GLY A 3 -18.00 -2.19 -0.75
C GLY A 3 -16.56 -2.28 -0.21
N ALA A 4 -15.74 -1.23 -0.41
CA ALA A 4 -14.41 -1.09 0.18
C ALA A 4 -14.44 -0.82 1.70
N GLU A 5 -15.45 -0.13 2.23
CA GLU A 5 -15.53 0.18 3.68
C GLU A 5 -15.76 -1.08 4.53
N TYR A 6 -16.59 -2.02 4.07
CA TYR A 6 -16.94 -3.23 4.83
C TYR A 6 -15.77 -4.22 4.99
N MET A 7 -14.83 -4.24 4.05
CA MET A 7 -13.68 -5.15 4.13
C MET A 7 -12.59 -4.64 5.10
N SER A 8 -12.54 -3.33 5.36
CA SER A 8 -11.46 -2.71 6.16
C SER A 8 -11.39 -3.21 7.61
N GLU A 9 -12.50 -3.73 8.15
CA GLU A 9 -12.55 -4.31 9.50
C GLU A 9 -11.97 -5.73 9.57
N PHE A 10 -11.96 -6.45 8.44
CA PHE A 10 -11.59 -7.87 8.38
C PHE A 10 -10.29 -8.13 7.63
N VAL A 11 -9.74 -7.14 6.93
CA VAL A 11 -8.44 -7.25 6.27
C VAL A 11 -7.45 -6.22 6.79
N MET A 12 -6.16 -6.55 6.75
CA MET A 12 -5.08 -5.58 6.99
C MET A 12 -4.06 -5.67 5.86
N VAL A 13 -3.61 -4.51 5.36
CA VAL A 13 -2.51 -4.44 4.41
C VAL A 13 -1.21 -4.76 5.14
N THR A 14 -0.45 -5.73 4.61
CA THR A 14 0.85 -6.13 5.16
C THR A 14 2.01 -5.58 4.34
N ALA A 15 1.79 -5.29 3.06
CA ALA A 15 2.76 -4.64 2.18
C ALA A 15 2.07 -4.09 0.92
N TRP A 16 2.73 -3.13 0.28
CA TRP A 16 2.51 -2.81 -1.13
C TRP A 16 3.61 -3.43 -1.98
N VAL A 17 3.26 -3.83 -3.19
CA VAL A 17 4.18 -4.36 -4.20
C VAL A 17 4.13 -3.44 -5.40
N GLN A 18 5.25 -2.82 -5.72
CA GLN A 18 5.42 -2.03 -6.93
C GLN A 18 5.91 -2.94 -8.07
N ASP A 19 5.55 -2.57 -9.30
CA ASP A 19 6.15 -3.14 -10.52
C ASP A 19 7.66 -3.36 -10.39
N GLY A 20 8.10 -4.56 -10.79
CA GLY A 20 9.49 -5.02 -10.61
C GLY A 20 9.73 -5.80 -9.31
N GLY A 21 8.71 -6.01 -8.47
CA GLY A 21 8.79 -6.87 -7.29
C GLY A 21 9.31 -6.19 -6.03
N MET A 22 9.35 -4.85 -6.01
CA MET A 22 9.77 -4.09 -4.85
C MET A 22 8.67 -4.11 -3.77
N HIS A 23 9.03 -4.55 -2.56
CA HIS A 23 8.14 -4.62 -1.41
C HIS A 23 8.27 -3.38 -0.52
N LEU A 24 7.14 -2.73 -0.27
CA LEU A 24 7.01 -1.56 0.59
C LEU A 24 6.25 -1.96 1.86
N TYR A 25 6.93 -1.98 3.00
CA TYR A 25 6.34 -2.42 4.27
C TYR A 25 5.88 -1.23 5.12
N PRO A 26 4.86 -1.41 5.98
CA PRO A 26 4.47 -0.43 6.99
C PRO A 26 5.66 0.07 7.79
N ASN A 27 5.66 1.36 8.14
CA ASN A 27 6.74 2.03 8.90
C ASN A 27 8.12 2.00 8.23
N THR A 28 8.18 1.69 6.92
CA THR A 28 9.40 1.84 6.12
C THR A 28 9.31 3.12 5.31
N ASP A 29 10.28 4.01 5.49
CA ASP A 29 10.54 5.10 4.57
C ASP A 29 11.62 4.66 3.59
N ILE A 30 11.27 4.57 2.31
CA ILE A 30 12.25 4.27 1.25
C ILE A 30 12.64 5.56 0.56
N GLY A 31 13.73 6.16 1.06
CA GLY A 31 14.38 7.32 0.46
C GLY A 31 13.49 8.57 0.38
N GLY A 32 12.48 8.69 1.24
CA GLY A 32 11.51 9.78 1.29
C GLY A 32 10.42 9.71 0.21
N LYS A 33 10.50 8.74 -0.71
CA LYS A 33 9.59 8.65 -1.87
C LYS A 33 8.31 7.87 -1.54
N TYR A 34 8.44 6.76 -0.81
CA TYR A 34 7.34 5.86 -0.50
C TYR A 34 7.19 5.73 1.02
N THR A 35 5.96 5.88 1.50
CA THR A 35 5.61 5.68 2.91
C THR A 35 4.34 4.86 2.98
N VAL A 36 4.38 3.74 3.71
CA VAL A 36 3.17 2.97 4.02
C VAL A 36 2.66 3.41 5.39
N LEU A 37 1.48 4.02 5.41
CA LEU A 37 0.84 4.54 6.61
C LEU A 37 0.34 3.41 7.52
N SER A 38 0.09 3.72 8.79
CA SER A 38 -0.38 2.75 9.79
C SER A 38 -1.75 2.16 9.47
N ASN A 39 -2.57 2.86 8.67
CA ASN A 39 -3.86 2.38 8.17
C ASN A 39 -3.72 1.46 6.92
N GLY A 40 -2.51 1.28 6.39
CA GLY A 40 -2.23 0.43 5.23
C GLY A 40 -2.21 1.16 3.88
N GLU A 41 -2.48 2.46 3.84
CA GLU A 41 -2.40 3.24 2.60
C GLU A 41 -0.94 3.46 2.16
N LEU A 42 -0.70 3.50 0.85
CA LEU A 42 0.58 3.89 0.27
C LEU A 42 0.56 5.38 -0.06
N TYR A 43 1.44 6.14 0.58
CA TYR A 43 1.72 7.53 0.26
C TYR A 43 2.95 7.62 -0.65
N ILE A 44 2.79 8.29 -1.80
CA ILE A 44 3.89 8.56 -2.75
C ILE A 44 4.20 10.06 -2.69
N ASN A 45 5.33 10.40 -2.10
CA ASN A 45 5.77 11.79 -1.98
C ASN A 45 6.16 12.35 -3.36
N ASN A 46 5.77 13.59 -3.64
CA ASN A 46 6.11 14.30 -4.88
C ASN A 46 5.84 13.44 -6.14
N ALA A 47 4.62 12.91 -6.24
CA ALA A 47 4.21 12.03 -7.33
C ALA A 47 4.37 12.72 -8.69
N GLY A 48 4.96 12.03 -9.65
CA GLY A 48 5.18 12.54 -11.00
C GLY A 48 4.85 11.52 -12.08
N PRO A 49 5.08 11.85 -13.36
CA PRO A 49 4.74 10.97 -14.49
C PRO A 49 5.33 9.56 -14.36
N ASN A 50 6.57 9.45 -13.86
CA ASN A 50 7.24 8.16 -13.63
C ASN A 50 6.49 7.24 -12.65
N ASP A 51 5.74 7.79 -11.71
CA ASP A 51 4.97 7.01 -10.75
C ASP A 51 3.65 6.51 -11.33
N ALA A 52 3.10 7.22 -12.33
CA ALA A 52 1.86 6.86 -13.02
C ALA A 52 2.04 5.67 -13.98
N TYR A 53 3.27 5.43 -14.44
CA TYR A 53 3.59 4.26 -15.27
C TYR A 53 3.84 2.97 -14.47
N LYS A 54 3.72 3.02 -13.14
CA LYS A 54 3.89 1.87 -12.25
C LYS A 54 2.54 1.38 -11.75
N ALA A 55 2.36 0.07 -11.68
CA ALA A 55 1.29 -0.56 -10.92
C ALA A 55 1.73 -0.80 -9.47
N TYR A 56 0.76 -0.67 -8.58
CA TYR A 56 0.91 -0.88 -7.15
C TYR A 56 -0.19 -1.83 -6.70
N THR A 57 0.20 -2.98 -6.14
CA THR A 57 -0.73 -3.99 -5.65
C THR A 57 -0.56 -4.14 -4.14
N CYS A 58 -1.64 -4.13 -3.38
CA CYS A 58 -1.57 -4.39 -1.94
C CYS A 58 -1.60 -5.91 -1.65
N ARG A 59 -0.82 -6.33 -0.66
CA ARG A 59 -0.95 -7.65 -0.02
C ARG A 59 -1.72 -7.47 1.27
N THR A 60 -2.77 -8.26 1.44
CA THR A 60 -3.60 -8.25 2.64
C THR A 60 -3.55 -9.60 3.34
N VAL A 61 -3.83 -9.59 4.64
CA VAL A 61 -4.19 -10.79 5.40
C VAL A 61 -5.57 -10.59 6.01
N ASN A 62 -6.34 -11.67 6.10
CA ASN A 62 -7.60 -11.67 6.83
C ASN A 62 -7.28 -11.72 8.33
N ARG A 63 -7.86 -10.81 9.11
CA ARG A 63 -7.64 -10.72 10.56
C ARG A 63 -8.31 -11.88 11.33
N LEU A 64 -9.20 -12.62 10.69
CA LEU A 64 -9.99 -13.70 11.29
C LEU A 64 -9.39 -15.11 11.06
N THR A 65 -8.26 -15.22 10.36
CA THR A 65 -7.58 -16.49 10.02
C THR A 65 -6.14 -16.47 10.52
#